data_AF-A0A5C6C892-F1
#
_entry.id   AF-A0A5C6C892-F1
#
_cell.length_a   1.000
_cell.length_b   1.000
_cell.length_c   1.000
_cell.angle_alpha   90.00
_cell.angle_beta   90.00
_cell.angle_gamma   90.00
#
_symmetry.space_group_name_H-M   'P 1'
#
loop_
_entity.id
_entity.type
_entity.pdbx_description
1 polymer ?
#
loop_
_entity_poly.entity_id
_entity_poly.type
_entity_poly.pdbx_seq_one_letter_code
_entity_poly.pdbx_strand_id
1 'polypeptide(L)'
;MANRILQLNAISLFLALVGTVGLTWWYAHNNRYLPAADFDRSMGGPWNHNAEMTLFVGYICGLGSLAIVASLAWVVTAQNARLRLIAGAIMLASIVTIGYHLLLID
;
A
#
# COMPACT_ATOMS: atom_id res chain seq x y z
N MET A 1 -19.64 -20.97 -3.95
CA MET A 1 -18.32 -20.90 -4.59
C MET A 1 -17.86 -19.45 -4.82
N ALA A 2 -18.70 -18.59 -5.40
CA ALA A 2 -18.38 -17.18 -5.69
C ALA A 2 -17.80 -16.38 -4.50
N ASN A 3 -18.38 -16.49 -3.29
CA ASN A 3 -17.86 -15.78 -2.10
C ASN A 3 -16.43 -16.15 -1.72
N ARG A 4 -15.99 -17.39 -1.97
CA ARG A 4 -14.61 -17.82 -1.67
C ARG A 4 -13.61 -17.30 -2.70
N ILE A 5 -13.97 -17.33 -3.98
CA ILE A 5 -13.14 -16.79 -5.07
C ILE A 5 -12.96 -15.29 -4.88
N LEU A 6 -14.04 -14.58 -4.56
CA LEU A 6 -13.98 -13.18 -4.19
C LEU A 6 -13.01 -13.01 -3.02
N GLN A 7 -13.25 -13.60 -1.85
CA GLN A 7 -12.34 -13.50 -0.68
C GLN A 7 -10.86 -13.68 -1.00
N LEU A 8 -10.51 -14.70 -1.79
CA LEU A 8 -9.13 -14.94 -2.20
C LEU A 8 -8.56 -13.79 -3.02
N ASN A 9 -9.34 -13.16 -3.90
CA ASN A 9 -8.86 -12.07 -4.75
C ASN A 9 -8.45 -10.81 -3.97
N ALA A 10 -9.24 -10.31 -3.01
CA ALA A 10 -8.77 -9.14 -2.24
C ALA A 10 -7.71 -9.48 -1.20
N ILE A 11 -7.67 -10.70 -0.67
CA ILE A 11 -6.53 -11.13 0.15
C ILE A 11 -5.26 -11.13 -0.71
N SER A 12 -5.32 -11.72 -1.92
CA SER A 12 -4.20 -11.69 -2.86
C SER A 12 -3.79 -10.27 -3.26
N LEU A 13 -4.75 -9.37 -3.48
CA LEU A 13 -4.47 -7.97 -3.80
C LEU A 13 -3.83 -7.23 -2.62
N PHE A 14 -4.29 -7.48 -1.40
CA PHE A 14 -3.68 -6.91 -0.20
C PHE A 14 -2.26 -7.46 0.04
N LEU A 15 -2.06 -8.77 -0.15
CA LEU A 15 -0.74 -9.39 -0.08
C LEU A 15 0.19 -8.85 -1.18
N ALA A 16 -0.32 -8.58 -2.38
CA ALA A 16 0.44 -7.93 -3.44
C ALA A 16 0.87 -6.50 -3.02
N LEU A 17 -0.03 -5.71 -2.42
CA LEU A 17 0.32 -4.39 -1.88
C LEU A 17 1.42 -4.49 -0.81
N VAL A 18 1.25 -5.37 0.19
CA VAL A 18 2.24 -5.57 1.26
C VAL A 18 3.57 -6.06 0.70
N GLY A 19 3.54 -6.99 -0.26
CA GLY A 19 4.72 -7.49 -0.95
C GLY A 19 5.45 -6.40 -1.72
N THR A 20 4.72 -5.55 -2.46
CA THR A 20 5.29 -4.41 -3.17
C THR A 20 5.93 -3.42 -2.20
N VAL A 21 5.26 -3.05 -1.10
CA VAL A 21 5.85 -2.19 -0.07
C VAL A 21 7.13 -2.83 0.49
N GLY A 22 7.10 -4.10 0.88
CA GLY A 22 8.28 -4.77 1.41
C GLY A 22 9.45 -4.81 0.43
N LEU A 23 9.18 -5.12 -0.84
CA LEU A 23 10.19 -5.20 -1.90
C LEU A 23 10.79 -3.85 -2.26
N THR A 24 9.97 -2.79 -2.35
CA THR A 24 10.49 -1.44 -2.66
C THR A 24 11.34 -0.93 -1.51
N TRP A 25 10.92 -1.12 -0.26
CA TRP A 25 11.73 -0.79 0.92
C TRP A 25 13.04 -1.58 0.98
N TRP A 26 12.97 -2.89 0.72
CA TRP A 26 14.16 -3.74 0.67
C TRP A 26 15.15 -3.26 -0.40
N TYR A 27 14.65 -3.01 -1.61
CA TYR A 27 15.48 -2.52 -2.71
C TYR A 27 16.10 -1.16 -2.37
N ALA A 28 15.33 -0.26 -1.78
CA ALA A 28 15.78 1.05 -1.36
C ALA A 28 16.90 1.01 -0.33
N HIS A 29 16.75 0.13 0.65
CA HIS A 29 17.76 -0.09 1.67
C HIS A 29 19.08 -0.58 1.06
N ASN A 30 19.01 -1.62 0.22
CA ASN A 30 20.20 -2.21 -0.39
C ASN A 30 20.93 -1.26 -1.35
N ASN A 31 20.19 -0.37 -2.02
CA ASN A 31 20.75 0.59 -2.96
C ASN A 31 20.99 1.99 -2.36
N ARG A 32 20.86 2.14 -1.03
CA ARG A 32 21.08 3.41 -0.30
C ARG A 32 20.22 4.58 -0.80
N TYR A 33 18.99 4.28 -1.21
CA TYR A 33 17.98 5.31 -1.50
C TYR A 33 17.28 5.80 -0.23
N LEU A 34 17.46 5.09 0.89
CA LEU A 34 17.08 5.59 2.21
C LEU A 34 18.20 6.49 2.76
N PRO A 35 17.87 7.64 3.35
CA PRO A 35 18.83 8.50 4.00
C PRO A 35 19.44 7.83 5.23
N ALA A 36 20.62 8.32 5.62
CA ALA A 36 21.31 7.87 6.82
C ALA A 36 20.53 8.27 8.10
N ALA A 37 20.81 7.60 9.22
CA ALA A 37 20.03 7.72 10.47
C ALA A 37 20.03 9.13 11.10
N ASP A 38 20.91 10.01 10.61
CA ASP A 38 21.11 11.41 10.95
C ASP A 38 20.27 12.39 10.11
N PHE A 39 19.27 11.89 9.36
CA PHE A 39 18.40 12.73 8.54
C PHE A 39 17.53 13.67 9.38
N ASP A 40 17.72 14.98 9.18
CA ASP A 40 16.89 16.03 9.77
C ASP A 40 15.52 16.04 9.06
N ARG A 41 14.44 15.93 9.85
CA ARG A 41 13.05 15.94 9.36
C ARG A 41 12.68 17.22 8.61
N SER A 42 13.50 18.26 8.69
CA SER A 42 13.33 19.54 7.98
C SER A 42 13.65 19.48 6.48
N MET A 43 14.27 18.40 5.97
CA MET A 43 14.82 18.33 4.60
C MET A 43 14.02 17.49 3.59
N GLY A 44 12.79 17.07 3.91
CA GLY A 44 11.99 16.15 3.08
C GLY A 44 11.78 14.80 3.78
N GLY A 45 10.93 13.94 3.21
CA GLY A 45 10.62 12.64 3.80
C GLY A 45 11.85 11.73 4.00
N PRO A 46 11.72 10.59 4.72
CA PRO A 46 12.80 9.62 4.94
C PRO A 46 13.26 8.87 3.68
N TRP A 47 13.14 9.45 2.48
CA TRP A 47 13.59 8.86 1.22
C TRP A 47 14.31 9.91 0.39
N ASN A 48 15.31 9.48 -0.37
CA ASN A 48 15.96 10.33 -1.35
C ASN A 48 14.98 10.58 -2.51
N HIS A 49 14.58 11.83 -2.75
CA HIS A 49 13.61 12.19 -3.80
C HIS A 49 14.24 12.08 -5.20
N ASN A 50 14.38 10.86 -5.69
CA ASN A 50 14.87 10.53 -7.02
C ASN A 50 13.78 9.86 -7.90
N ALA A 51 14.13 9.57 -9.14
CA ALA A 51 13.20 9.00 -10.12
C ALA A 51 12.74 7.60 -9.71
N GLU A 52 13.64 6.78 -9.16
CA GLU A 52 13.36 5.44 -8.64
C GLU A 52 12.35 5.50 -7.50
N MET A 53 12.47 6.51 -6.65
CA MET A 53 11.56 6.72 -5.55
C MET A 53 10.18 7.11 -5.95
N THR A 54 10.09 8.05 -6.89
CA THR A 54 8.83 8.44 -7.49
C THR A 54 8.14 7.23 -8.13
N LEU A 55 8.90 6.34 -8.79
CA LEU A 55 8.38 5.10 -9.36
C LEU A 55 7.86 4.13 -8.30
N PHE A 56 8.59 3.91 -7.21
CA PHE A 56 8.16 2.99 -6.15
C PHE A 56 6.87 3.43 -5.48
N VAL A 57 6.75 4.71 -5.13
CA VAL A 57 5.50 5.18 -4.55
C VAL A 57 4.38 5.25 -5.61
N GLY A 58 4.70 5.43 -6.89
CA GLY A 58 3.76 5.20 -7.98
C GLY A 58 3.16 3.79 -7.98
N TYR A 59 3.99 2.74 -7.85
CA TYR A 59 3.52 1.35 -7.77
C TYR A 59 2.67 1.11 -6.52
N ILE A 60 3.11 1.61 -5.36
CA ILE A 60 2.39 1.46 -4.09
C ILE A 60 1.04 2.18 -4.15
N CYS A 61 0.99 3.40 -4.70
CA CYS A 61 -0.26 4.15 -4.86
C CYS A 61 -1.21 3.50 -5.86
N GLY A 62 -0.68 2.97 -6.97
CA GLY A 62 -1.47 2.23 -7.95
C GLY A 62 -2.13 0.99 -7.34
N LEU A 63 -1.35 0.14 -6.67
CA LEU A 63 -1.88 -1.06 -6.00
C LEU A 63 -2.79 -0.72 -4.83
N GLY A 64 -2.44 0.29 -4.04
CA GLY A 64 -3.27 0.78 -2.94
C GLY A 64 -4.65 1.26 -3.44
N SER A 65 -4.67 1.99 -4.55
CA SER A 65 -5.93 2.48 -5.14
C SER A 65 -6.81 1.32 -5.62
N LEU A 66 -6.22 0.32 -6.27
CA LEU A 66 -6.94 -0.89 -6.65
C LEU A 66 -7.48 -1.65 -5.44
N ALA A 67 -6.69 -1.75 -4.36
CA ALA A 67 -7.08 -2.40 -3.12
C ALA A 67 -8.24 -1.67 -2.42
N ILE A 68 -8.27 -0.33 -2.46
CA ILE A 68 -9.38 0.49 -1.97
C ILE A 68 -10.65 0.19 -2.76
N VAL A 69 -10.59 0.26 -4.10
CA VAL A 69 -11.77 0.04 -4.96
C VAL A 69 -12.34 -1.37 -4.77
N ALA A 70 -11.48 -2.39 -4.76
CA ALA A 70 -11.89 -3.77 -4.55
C ALA A 70 -12.52 -3.98 -3.17
N SER A 71 -11.93 -3.38 -2.12
CA SER A 71 -12.42 -3.50 -0.76
C SER A 71 -13.74 -2.75 -0.56
N LEU A 72 -13.90 -1.58 -1.17
CA LEU A 72 -15.15 -0.81 -1.15
C LEU A 72 -16.29 -1.61 -1.78
N ALA A 73 -16.05 -2.22 -2.95
CA ALA A 73 -17.02 -3.08 -3.59
C ALA A 73 -17.49 -4.21 -2.66
N TRP A 74 -16.59 -4.76 -1.85
CA TRP A 74 -16.95 -5.82 -0.89
C TRP A 74 -17.65 -5.35 0.36
N VAL A 75 -17.27 -4.20 0.91
CA VAL A 75 -17.99 -3.60 2.03
C VAL A 75 -19.47 -3.45 1.68
N VAL A 76 -19.77 -3.06 0.42
CA VAL A 76 -21.13 -2.87 -0.10
C VAL A 76 -21.81 -4.21 -0.44
N THR A 77 -21.13 -5.12 -1.14
CA THR A 77 -21.78 -6.30 -1.74
C THR A 77 -21.76 -7.55 -0.86
N ALA A 78 -20.84 -7.67 0.10
CA ALA A 78 -20.73 -8.87 0.92
C ALA A 78 -21.99 -9.02 1.81
N GLN A 79 -22.54 -10.22 1.89
CA GLN A 79 -23.68 -10.52 2.77
C GLN A 79 -23.23 -10.89 4.20
N ASN A 80 -21.94 -11.14 4.41
CA ASN A 80 -21.39 -11.57 5.69
C ASN A 80 -20.67 -10.41 6.39
N ALA A 81 -21.11 -10.09 7.61
CA ALA A 81 -20.54 -9.00 8.42
C ALA A 81 -19.03 -9.14 8.65
N ARG A 82 -18.51 -10.36 8.87
CA ARG A 82 -17.08 -10.61 9.03
C ARG A 82 -16.29 -10.21 7.78
N LEU A 83 -16.84 -10.45 6.59
CA LEU A 83 -16.18 -10.08 5.34
C LEU A 83 -16.20 -8.59 5.10
N ARG A 84 -17.29 -7.90 5.46
CA ARG A 84 -17.35 -6.45 5.43
C ARG A 84 -16.30 -5.82 6.34
N LEU A 85 -16.11 -6.37 7.54
CA LEU A 85 -15.10 -5.91 8.49
C LEU A 85 -13.67 -6.11 7.94
N ILE A 86 -13.38 -7.28 7.39
CA ILE A 86 -12.06 -7.55 6.77
C ILE A 86 -11.82 -6.60 5.59
N ALA A 87 -12.80 -6.44 4.70
CA ALA A 87 -12.70 -5.50 3.58
C ALA A 87 -12.51 -4.06 4.06
N GLY A 88 -13.25 -3.63 5.08
CA GLY A 88 -13.08 -2.30 5.69
C GLY A 88 -11.67 -2.09 6.26
N ALA A 89 -11.10 -3.11 6.92
CA ALA A 89 -9.73 -3.06 7.43
C ALA A 89 -8.69 -2.97 6.30
N ILE A 90 -8.84 -3.74 5.22
CA ILE A 90 -7.96 -3.67 4.04
C ILE A 90 -8.06 -2.30 3.37
N MET A 91 -9.27 -1.75 3.26
CA MET A 91 -9.51 -0.41 2.71
C MET A 91 -8.79 0.65 3.53
N LEU A 92 -8.95 0.63 4.86
CA LEU A 92 -8.28 1.56 5.76
C LEU A 92 -6.75 1.43 5.70
N ALA A 93 -6.22 0.20 5.73
CA ALA A 93 -4.79 -0.06 5.61
C ALA A 93 -4.23 0.47 4.29
N SER A 94 -4.97 0.30 3.18
CA SER A 94 -4.59 0.83 1.88
C SER A 94 -4.57 2.36 1.86
N ILE A 95 -5.58 3.03 2.45
CA ILE A 95 -5.62 4.49 2.57
C ILE A 95 -4.42 5.01 3.36
N VAL A 96 -4.13 4.41 4.52
CA VAL A 96 -2.98 4.78 5.36
C VAL A 96 -1.68 4.57 4.59
N THR A 97 -1.56 3.45 3.86
CA THR A 97 -0.38 3.14 3.05
C THR A 97 -0.15 4.19 1.96
N ILE A 98 -1.20 4.57 1.22
CA ILE A 98 -1.11 5.63 0.21
C ILE A 98 -0.75 6.96 0.86
N GLY A 99 -1.49 7.37 1.90
CA GLY A 99 -1.26 8.64 2.58
C GLY A 99 0.15 8.78 3.09
N TYR A 100 0.67 7.74 3.75
CA TYR A 100 2.06 7.70 4.19
C TYR A 100 3.04 7.85 3.02
N HIS A 101 2.86 7.11 1.91
CA HIS A 101 3.80 7.16 0.80
C HIS A 101 3.70 8.43 -0.05
N LEU A 102 2.54 9.07 -0.14
CA LEU A 102 2.42 10.40 -0.76
C LEU A 102 3.19 11.46 0.02
N LEU A 103 3.15 11.40 1.36
CA LEU A 103 3.96 12.27 2.22
C LEU A 103 5.48 11.99 2.12
N LEU A 104 5.90 10.91 1.46
CA LEU A 104 7.31 10.60 1.23
C LEU A 104 7.88 11.22 -0.06
N ILE A 105 7.03 11.72 -0.97
CA ILE A 105 7.48 12.31 -2.23
C ILE A 105 7.45 13.85 -2.23
N ASP A 106 6.69 14.46 -1.31
CA ASP A 106 6.73 15.89 -0.97
C ASP A 106 7.96 16.22 -0.10
#